data_AF-A0A7C6H7Q8-F1
#
_entry.id   AF-A0A7C6H7Q8-F1
#
_cell.length_a   1.000
_cell.length_b   1.000
_cell.length_c   1.000
_cell.angle_alpha   90.00
_cell.angle_beta   90.00
_cell.angle_gamma   90.00
#
_symmetry.space_group_name_H-M   'P 1'
#
loop_
_entity.id
_entity.type
_entity.pdbx_description
1 polymer ?
#
loop_
_entity_poly.entity_id
_entity_poly.type
_entity_poly.pdbx_seq_one_letter_code
_entity_poly.pdbx_strand_id
1 'polypeptide(L)'
;LNGITNAEFYAGRAEEVLPQLIQEYTAIDAAVVDPPRKGCDPVVLEALAEADVPALVYVSCNPATLARDLSYLAGLGYEAGPIQSVDMFPWTSQLEI
;
A
#
# COMPACT_ATOMS: atom_id res chain seq x y z
N LEU A 1 16.67 -18.27 8.39
CA LEU A 1 17.63 -17.32 7.77
C LEU A 1 17.91 -16.12 8.68
N ASN A 2 16.89 -15.39 9.16
CA ASN A 2 17.08 -14.11 9.86
C ASN A 2 16.74 -14.09 11.37
N GLY A 3 16.27 -15.20 11.95
CA GLY A 3 15.88 -15.24 13.37
C GLY A 3 14.65 -14.40 13.74
N ILE A 4 13.84 -14.00 12.74
CA ILE A 4 12.61 -13.23 12.93
C ILE A 4 11.51 -14.16 13.46
N THR A 5 10.87 -13.77 14.56
CA THR A 5 9.80 -14.56 15.23
C THR A 5 8.47 -13.83 15.31
N ASN A 6 8.40 -12.59 14.84
CA ASN A 6 7.25 -11.68 14.92
C ASN A 6 6.72 -11.28 13.54
N ALA A 7 6.85 -12.18 12.56
CA ALA A 7 6.34 -11.97 11.21
C ALA A 7 5.49 -13.17 10.80
N GLU A 8 4.31 -12.88 10.29
CA GLU A 8 3.36 -13.86 9.79
C GLU A 8 3.16 -13.65 8.30
N PHE A 9 2.98 -14.75 7.55
CA PHE A 9 2.86 -14.72 6.09
C PHE A 9 1.59 -15.42 5.67
N TYR A 10 0.81 -14.74 4.84
CA TYR A 10 -0.46 -15.21 4.33
C TYR A 10 -0.39 -15.31 2.81
N ALA A 11 -0.87 -16.43 2.25
CA ALA A 11 -0.87 -16.66 0.81
C ALA A 11 -2.26 -16.48 0.23
N GLY A 12 -2.40 -15.55 -0.72
CA GLY A 12 -3.65 -15.29 -1.42
C GLY A 12 -3.63 -13.94 -2.11
N ARG A 13 -4.76 -13.57 -2.70
CA ARG A 13 -4.96 -12.24 -3.29
C ARG A 13 -5.16 -11.23 -2.16
N ALA A 14 -4.48 -10.08 -2.22
CA ALA A 14 -4.54 -9.09 -1.16
C ALA A 14 -5.97 -8.58 -0.93
N GLU A 15 -6.71 -8.36 -2.01
CA GLU A 15 -8.13 -7.96 -2.02
C GLU A 15 -9.07 -9.01 -1.41
N GLU A 16 -8.64 -10.26 -1.27
CA GLU A 16 -9.42 -11.34 -0.65
C GLU A 16 -8.97 -11.58 0.80
N VAL A 17 -7.66 -11.59 1.07
CA VAL A 17 -7.09 -11.96 2.38
C VAL A 17 -7.08 -10.78 3.34
N LEU A 18 -6.69 -9.58 2.90
CA LEU A 18 -6.50 -8.42 3.78
C LEU A 18 -7.77 -8.02 4.55
N PRO A 19 -8.97 -7.96 3.94
CA PRO A 19 -10.18 -7.58 4.67
C PRO A 19 -10.54 -8.53 5.81
N GLN A 20 -10.15 -9.80 5.70
CA GLN A 20 -10.36 -10.81 6.74
C GLN A 20 -9.29 -10.66 7.83
N LEU A 21 -8.02 -10.53 7.41
CA LEU A 21 -6.88 -10.43 8.31
C LEU A 21 -6.97 -9.19 9.21
N ILE A 22 -7.38 -8.05 8.67
CA ILE A 22 -7.51 -6.79 9.42
C ILE A 22 -8.47 -6.95 10.61
N GLN A 23 -9.51 -7.79 10.49
CA GLN A 23 -10.49 -8.01 11.57
C GLN A 23 -9.92 -8.80 12.75
N GLU A 24 -8.78 -9.47 12.58
CA GLU A 24 -8.10 -10.20 13.66
C GLU A 24 -7.33 -9.28 14.60
N TYR A 25 -7.10 -8.02 14.20
CA TYR A 25 -6.34 -7.04 14.96
C TYR A 25 -7.26 -5.96 15.52
N THR A 26 -6.96 -5.49 16.74
CA THR A 26 -7.71 -4.38 17.36
C THR A 26 -7.34 -3.02 16.79
N ALA A 27 -6.08 -2.86 16.35
CA ALA A 27 -5.56 -1.65 15.74
C ALA A 27 -4.35 -1.99 14.86
N ILE A 28 -4.18 -1.23 13.78
CA ILE A 28 -3.03 -1.32 12.88
C ILE A 28 -2.43 0.07 12.77
N ASP A 29 -1.20 0.23 13.25
CA ASP A 29 -0.54 1.54 13.29
C ASP A 29 -0.05 2.02 11.93
N ALA A 30 0.29 1.11 11.03
CA ALA A 30 0.78 1.44 9.70
C ALA A 30 0.61 0.31 8.70
N ALA A 31 0.53 0.67 7.42
CA ALA A 31 0.55 -0.26 6.30
C ALA A 31 1.55 0.18 5.23
N VAL A 32 2.11 -0.79 4.52
CA VAL A 32 2.96 -0.58 3.34
C VAL A 32 2.35 -1.33 2.17
N VAL A 33 2.13 -0.65 1.05
CA VAL A 33 1.67 -1.25 -0.19
C VAL A 33 2.68 -1.01 -1.30
N ASP A 34 3.05 -2.09 -2.00
CA ASP A 34 3.90 -2.08 -3.19
C ASP A 34 3.17 -2.86 -4.31
N PRO A 35 2.14 -2.25 -4.93
CA PRO A 35 1.35 -2.91 -5.94
C PRO A 35 2.06 -2.97 -7.31
N PRO A 36 1.65 -3.88 -8.19
CA PRO A 36 2.13 -3.90 -9.57
C PRO A 36 1.71 -2.64 -10.35
N ARG A 37 2.23 -2.46 -11.57
CA ARG A 37 2.00 -1.29 -12.46
C ARG A 37 0.54 -0.84 -12.67
N LYS A 38 -0.45 -1.70 -12.38
CA LYS A 38 -1.89 -1.38 -12.46
C LYS A 38 -2.39 -0.55 -11.27
N GLY A 39 -1.56 -0.37 -10.24
CA GLY A 39 -1.91 0.22 -8.95
C GLY A 39 -2.54 -0.79 -7.99
N CYS A 40 -2.97 -0.29 -6.84
CA CYS A 40 -3.60 -1.06 -5.79
C CYS A 40 -5.04 -1.40 -6.17
N ASP A 41 -5.56 -2.51 -5.67
CA ASP A 41 -6.97 -2.84 -5.82
C ASP A 41 -7.81 -1.94 -4.89
N PRO A 42 -8.93 -1.35 -5.33
CA PRO A 42 -9.76 -0.49 -4.48
C PRO A 42 -10.18 -1.17 -3.18
N VAL A 43 -10.44 -2.49 -3.18
CA VAL A 43 -10.82 -3.25 -1.98
C VAL A 43 -9.72 -3.19 -0.91
N VAL A 44 -8.45 -3.19 -1.33
CA VAL A 44 -7.31 -3.06 -0.40
C VAL A 44 -7.28 -1.66 0.21
N LEU A 45 -7.48 -0.61 -0.60
CA LEU A 45 -7.47 0.79 -0.13
C LEU A 45 -8.65 1.07 0.82
N GLU A 46 -9.83 0.55 0.49
CA GLU A 46 -11.03 0.62 1.33
C GLU A 46 -10.82 -0.11 2.66
N ALA A 47 -10.33 -1.35 2.64
CA ALA A 47 -10.11 -2.12 3.85
C ALA A 47 -9.11 -1.43 4.81
N LEU A 48 -8.06 -0.80 4.27
CA LEU A 48 -7.11 -0.02 5.07
C LEU A 48 -7.73 1.27 5.64
N ALA A 49 -8.62 1.92 4.88
CA ALA A 49 -9.34 3.10 5.36
C ALA A 49 -10.38 2.75 6.44
N GLU A 50 -11.16 1.69 6.24
CA GLU A 50 -12.15 1.19 7.21
C GLU A 50 -11.51 0.73 8.52
N ALA A 51 -10.26 0.28 8.46
CA ALA A 51 -9.46 -0.09 9.63
C ALA A 51 -8.84 1.10 10.37
N ASP A 52 -9.10 2.34 9.92
CA ASP A 52 -8.53 3.58 10.46
C ASP A 52 -6.99 3.54 10.58
N VAL A 53 -6.29 2.94 9.59
CA VAL A 53 -4.82 2.88 9.58
C VAL A 53 -4.25 4.30 9.47
N PRO A 54 -3.54 4.82 10.48
CA PRO A 54 -3.17 6.24 10.50
C PRO A 54 -2.01 6.57 9.55
N ALA A 55 -1.21 5.58 9.14
CA ALA A 55 -0.06 5.77 8.26
C ALA A 55 -0.01 4.73 7.14
N LEU A 56 -0.07 5.20 5.89
CA LEU A 56 0.06 4.37 4.70
C LEU A 56 1.29 4.81 3.89
N VAL A 57 2.25 3.89 3.72
CA VAL A 57 3.35 4.05 2.77
C VAL A 57 2.96 3.35 1.48
N TYR A 58 2.98 4.09 0.38
CA TYR A 58 2.67 3.59 -0.95
C TYR A 58 3.93 3.66 -1.81
N VAL A 59 4.41 2.52 -2.30
CA VAL A 59 5.52 2.41 -3.25
C VAL A 59 4.95 2.19 -4.65
N SER A 60 5.42 2.92 -5.66
CA SER A 60 4.90 2.79 -7.02
C SER A 60 5.94 2.97 -8.11
N CYS A 61 5.97 2.02 -9.03
CA CYS A 61 6.69 2.10 -10.29
C CYS A 61 5.92 2.83 -11.42
N ASN A 62 4.70 3.34 -11.14
CA ASN A 62 3.85 4.01 -12.11
C ASN A 62 3.17 5.26 -11.51
N PRO A 63 3.65 6.47 -11.85
CA PRO A 63 3.12 7.73 -11.31
C PRO A 63 1.63 7.96 -11.62
N ALA A 64 1.15 7.46 -12.76
CA ALA A 64 -0.24 7.69 -13.19
C ALA A 64 -1.24 6.90 -12.33
N THR A 65 -0.93 5.64 -12.03
CA THR A 65 -1.78 4.82 -11.15
C THR A 65 -1.62 5.22 -9.69
N LEU A 66 -0.43 5.68 -9.27
CA LEU A 66 -0.25 6.30 -7.96
C LEU A 66 -1.17 7.52 -7.81
N ALA A 67 -1.19 8.44 -8.77
CA ALA A 67 -2.03 9.63 -8.70
C ALA A 67 -3.54 9.28 -8.63
N ARG A 68 -3.99 8.26 -9.36
CA ARG A 68 -5.36 7.73 -9.27
C ARG A 68 -5.67 7.23 -7.86
N ASP A 69 -4.78 6.41 -7.30
CA ASP A 69 -5.02 5.78 -6.01
C ASP A 69 -4.92 6.78 -4.85
N LEU A 70 -4.00 7.76 -4.93
CA LEU A 70 -3.95 8.87 -3.98
C LEU A 70 -5.22 9.73 -4.03
N SER A 71 -5.78 9.98 -5.22
CA SER A 71 -7.07 10.67 -5.33
C SER A 71 -8.21 9.85 -4.73
N TYR A 72 -8.15 8.52 -4.81
CA TYR A 72 -9.14 7.64 -4.19
C TYR A 72 -9.04 7.68 -2.67
N LEU A 73 -7.83 7.49 -2.14
CA LEU A 73 -7.52 7.59 -0.71
C LEU A 73 -7.89 8.95 -0.12
N ALA A 74 -7.71 10.04 -0.88
CA ALA A 74 -8.16 11.37 -0.47
C ALA A 74 -9.68 11.45 -0.26
N GLY A 75 -10.46 10.74 -1.08
CA GLY A 75 -11.91 10.60 -0.88
C GLY A 75 -12.28 9.80 0.36
N LEU A 76 -11.35 8.98 0.88
CA LEU A 76 -11.51 8.18 2.09
C LEU A 76 -10.93 8.86 3.34
N GLY A 77 -10.47 10.11 3.24
CA GLY A 77 -9.97 10.89 4.39
C GLY A 77 -8.46 10.85 4.61
N TYR A 78 -7.69 10.20 3.73
CA TYR A 78 -6.23 10.29 3.77
C TYR A 78 -5.74 11.60 3.14
N GLU A 79 -4.60 12.09 3.61
CA GLU A 79 -3.89 13.20 2.98
C GLU A 79 -2.57 12.71 2.41
N ALA A 80 -2.23 13.15 1.19
CA ALA A 80 -0.96 12.80 0.58
C ALA A 80 0.19 13.46 1.35
N GLY A 81 1.07 12.64 1.90
CA GLY A 81 2.29 13.08 2.58
C GLY A 81 3.42 13.46 1.61
N PRO A 82 4.66 13.56 2.13
CA PRO A 82 5.85 13.78 1.31
C PRO A 82 6.01 12.69 0.24
N ILE A 83 6.44 13.09 -0.95
CA ILE A 83 6.69 12.21 -2.09
C ILE A 83 8.18 12.23 -2.40
N GLN A 84 8.80 11.04 -2.53
CA GLN A 84 10.23 10.90 -2.82
C GLN A 84 10.43 9.95 -4.01
N SER A 85 10.82 10.49 -5.15
CA SER A 85 11.22 9.64 -6.28
C SER A 85 12.55 8.94 -6.03
N VAL A 86 12.68 7.71 -6.49
CA VAL A 86 13.92 6.92 -6.43
C VAL A 86 14.26 6.42 -7.83
N ASP A 87 15.47 6.74 -8.29
CA ASP A 87 16.01 6.18 -9.54
C ASP A 87 16.52 4.76 -9.30
N MET A 88 15.59 3.80 -9.27
CA MET A 88 15.92 2.37 -9.15
C MET A 88 16.44 1.77 -10.46
N PHE A 89 16.19 2.44 -11.59
CA PHE A 89 16.50 1.95 -12.93
C PHE A 89 17.21 3.03 -13.77
N PRO A 90 18.48 3.33 -13.45
CA PRO A 90 19.23 4.36 -14.16
C PRO A 90 19.26 4.09 -15.66
N TRP A 91 19.21 5.16 -16.45
CA TRP A 91 19.23 5.12 -17.92
C TRP A 91 17.97 4.51 -18.56
N THR A 92 16.89 4.36 -17.80
CA THR A 92 15.57 3.96 -18.32
C THR A 92 14.56 5.09 -18.13
N SER A 93 13.36 4.91 -18.70
CA SER A 93 12.22 5.80 -18.42
C SER A 93 11.40 5.36 -17.21
N GLN A 94 11.82 4.31 -16.48
CA GLN A 94 11.12 3.83 -15.30
C GLN A 94 11.45 4.72 -14.10
N LEU A 95 10.47 4.93 -13.24
CA LEU A 95 10.57 5.78 -12.06
C LEU A 95 9.86 5.08 -10.92
N GLU A 96 10.57 4.90 -9.81
CA GLU A 96 9.94 4.51 -8.54
C GLU A 96 9.63 5.77 -7.73
N ILE A 97 8.50 5.76 -7.03
CA ILE A 97 8.03 6.83 -6.16
C ILE A 97 7.59 6.21 -4.83
#